data_AF-A0A2E8KDV0-F1
#
_entry.id   AF-A0A2E8KDV0-F1
#
_cell.length_a   1.000
_cell.length_b   1.000
_cell.length_c   1.000
_cell.angle_alpha   90.00
_cell.angle_beta   90.00
_cell.angle_gamma   90.00
#
_symmetry.space_group_name_H-M   'P 1'
#
loop_
_entity.id
_entity.type
_entity.pdbx_description
1 polymer ?
#
loop_
_entity_poly.entity_id
_entity_poly.type
_entity_poly.pdbx_seq_one_letter_code
_entity_poly.pdbx_strand_id
1 'polypeptide(L)'
;MKRYHQRHYFGGVALVLLVLQVLTGIFLTMFYEPSLEHAYGSVQSLYQDLFTHGWVRDSHRWLAFFIITVSIIHFIRSLLRKDFMRPRKKVSWLTGMLSILAIFIIMVTGFILPWEWKGYWFMEMVPNMAGELPLVGEALKNWLLAFFTLGRAYVVHILIFPIIVVILIDIHVLGTLRARKGGISRYLMLHGLITLPIVLAITVLAVGVPMPTEDPDVIPLPLEGRFIPTAEWYALFFWAPFMFFENWIATTLGLYLPLVLFLVLAIVPFLVKRRPTAGRNISRPSMIPKKLVVFTAVTLTAGALFGSIFAVSYRSPTLGCNSCHNIYMGRRMGIPPDDFKDRKKLPLLDDNQWMVEHWFEPQQTW
;
A
#
# COMPACT_ATOMS: atom_id res chain seq x y z
N MET A 1 26.93 -22.93 -18.85
CA MET A 1 25.73 -22.11 -18.56
C MET A 1 26.14 -20.81 -17.84
N LYS A 2 26.00 -19.64 -18.47
CA LYS A 2 26.32 -18.35 -17.82
C LYS A 2 25.41 -18.17 -16.61
N ARG A 3 25.99 -18.11 -15.40
CA ARG A 3 25.32 -17.86 -14.11
C ARG A 3 24.19 -16.86 -14.30
N TYR A 4 22.94 -17.34 -14.25
CA TYR A 4 21.76 -16.48 -14.20
C TYR A 4 21.96 -15.57 -13.00
N HIS A 5 22.28 -14.31 -13.28
CA HIS A 5 22.86 -13.48 -12.25
C HIS A 5 21.73 -13.14 -11.28
N GLN A 6 21.75 -13.74 -10.10
CA GLN A 6 20.90 -13.45 -8.92
C GLN A 6 20.73 -11.95 -8.59
N ARG A 7 21.45 -11.07 -9.31
CA ARG A 7 21.43 -9.62 -9.21
C ARG A 7 20.09 -8.97 -9.55
N HIS A 8 19.21 -9.60 -10.34
CA HIS A 8 17.94 -9.01 -10.81
C HIS A 8 16.67 -9.77 -10.40
N TYR A 9 16.81 -10.79 -9.55
CA TYR A 9 15.70 -11.68 -9.14
C TYR A 9 14.46 -10.91 -8.69
N PHE A 10 14.56 -10.12 -7.62
CA PHE A 10 13.41 -9.40 -7.05
C PHE A 10 12.83 -8.33 -7.99
N GLY A 11 13.66 -7.68 -8.81
CA GLY A 11 13.15 -6.68 -9.76
C GLY A 11 12.35 -7.31 -10.91
N GLY A 12 12.77 -8.48 -11.38
CA GLY A 12 12.02 -9.20 -12.41
C GLY A 12 10.77 -9.89 -11.86
N VAL A 13 10.82 -10.39 -10.62
CA VAL A 13 9.61 -10.88 -9.92
C VAL A 13 8.59 -9.74 -9.78
N ALA A 14 8.99 -8.56 -9.29
CA ALA A 14 8.10 -7.41 -9.18
C ALA A 14 7.46 -7.02 -10.53
N LEU A 15 8.23 -7.06 -11.63
CA LEU A 15 7.71 -6.80 -12.97
C LEU A 15 6.63 -7.81 -13.40
N VAL A 16 6.87 -9.10 -13.15
CA VAL A 16 5.88 -10.16 -13.48
C VAL A 16 4.62 -9.98 -12.64
N LEU A 17 4.74 -9.72 -11.34
CA LEU A 17 3.59 -9.48 -10.47
C LEU A 17 2.83 -8.22 -10.87
N LEU A 18 3.52 -7.13 -11.28
CA LEU A 18 2.87 -5.92 -11.81
C LEU A 18 2.05 -6.21 -13.08
N VAL A 19 2.55 -7.06 -13.98
CA VAL A 19 1.77 -7.48 -15.16
C VAL A 19 0.51 -8.23 -14.72
N LEU A 20 0.63 -9.17 -13.77
CA LEU A 20 -0.53 -9.88 -13.23
C LEU A 20 -1.51 -8.94 -12.51
N GLN A 21 -1.03 -7.92 -11.80
CA GLN A 21 -1.86 -6.90 -11.15
C GLN A 21 -2.70 -6.15 -12.18
N VAL A 22 -2.08 -5.74 -13.30
CA VAL A 22 -2.80 -5.03 -14.38
C VAL A 22 -3.85 -5.94 -15.01
N LEU A 23 -3.51 -7.20 -15.30
CA LEU A 23 -4.45 -8.15 -15.91
C LEU A 23 -5.65 -8.44 -15.01
N THR A 24 -5.40 -8.71 -13.72
CA THR A 24 -6.48 -8.89 -12.74
C THR A 24 -7.29 -7.62 -12.55
N GLY A 25 -6.66 -6.44 -12.56
CA GLY A 25 -7.35 -5.16 -12.46
C GLY A 25 -8.29 -4.90 -13.64
N ILE A 26 -7.81 -5.09 -14.88
CA ILE A 26 -8.64 -4.97 -16.09
C ILE A 26 -9.86 -5.89 -16.01
N PHE A 27 -9.67 -7.12 -15.56
CA PHE A 27 -10.79 -8.05 -15.36
C PHE A 27 -11.79 -7.51 -14.34
N LEU A 28 -11.34 -7.04 -13.18
CA LEU A 28 -12.23 -6.49 -12.14
C LEU A 28 -12.98 -5.25 -12.60
N THR A 29 -12.39 -4.41 -13.46
CA THR A 29 -13.08 -3.22 -14.01
C THR A 29 -14.30 -3.56 -14.86
N MET A 30 -14.44 -4.80 -15.35
CA MET A 30 -15.63 -5.24 -16.09
C MET A 30 -16.84 -5.45 -15.19
N PHE A 31 -16.64 -5.57 -13.87
CA PHE A 31 -17.67 -5.89 -12.89
C PHE A 31 -17.85 -4.81 -11.82
N TYR A 32 -16.89 -3.88 -11.69
CA TYR A 32 -16.91 -2.83 -10.69
C TYR A 32 -17.67 -1.59 -11.17
N GLU A 33 -18.56 -1.07 -10.33
CA GLU A 33 -19.32 0.15 -10.61
C GLU A 33 -18.83 1.33 -9.75
N PRO A 34 -18.17 2.36 -10.33
CA PRO A 34 -17.52 3.43 -9.58
C PRO A 34 -18.49 4.53 -9.09
N SER A 35 -19.60 4.15 -8.46
CA SER A 35 -20.58 5.08 -7.85
C SER A 35 -20.70 4.85 -6.33
N LEU A 36 -21.02 5.90 -5.57
CA LEU A 36 -21.16 5.79 -4.11
C LEU A 36 -22.27 4.79 -3.71
N GLU A 37 -23.30 4.65 -4.55
CA GLU A 37 -24.44 3.78 -4.32
C GLU A 37 -24.14 2.31 -4.65
N HIS A 38 -23.37 2.05 -5.72
CA HIS A 38 -23.19 0.69 -6.25
C HIS A 38 -21.79 0.11 -6.03
N ALA A 39 -20.76 0.90 -5.69
CA ALA A 39 -19.39 0.41 -5.56
C ALA A 39 -19.25 -0.75 -4.58
N TYR A 40 -19.81 -0.58 -3.38
CA TYR A 40 -19.80 -1.64 -2.37
C TYR A 40 -20.51 -2.90 -2.86
N GLY A 41 -21.76 -2.77 -3.34
CA GLY A 41 -22.54 -3.90 -3.83
C GLY A 41 -21.90 -4.62 -5.02
N SER A 42 -21.24 -3.87 -5.93
CA SER A 42 -20.50 -4.43 -7.06
C SER A 42 -19.25 -5.22 -6.65
N VAL A 43 -18.65 -4.88 -5.51
CA VAL A 43 -17.55 -5.65 -4.92
C VAL A 43 -18.08 -6.86 -4.18
N GLN A 44 -19.24 -6.75 -3.51
CA GLN A 44 -19.90 -7.88 -2.84
C GLN A 44 -20.38 -8.95 -3.81
N SER A 45 -20.91 -8.57 -4.97
CA SER A 45 -21.33 -9.53 -5.99
C SER A 45 -20.17 -10.40 -6.50
N LEU A 46 -18.94 -9.87 -6.50
CA LEU A 46 -17.73 -10.64 -6.83
C LEU A 46 -17.44 -11.76 -5.81
N TYR A 47 -17.86 -11.62 -4.55
CA TYR A 47 -17.69 -12.66 -3.52
C TYR A 47 -18.71 -13.78 -3.62
N GLN A 48 -19.96 -13.43 -3.93
CA GLN A 48 -21.06 -14.39 -3.94
C GLN A 48 -20.90 -15.46 -5.02
N ASP A 49 -20.08 -15.19 -6.05
CA ASP A 49 -19.68 -16.17 -7.06
C ASP A 49 -18.16 -16.46 -7.01
N LEU A 50 -17.75 -17.11 -5.91
CA LEU A 50 -16.36 -17.43 -5.59
C LEU A 50 -15.64 -18.22 -6.71
N PHE A 51 -16.36 -19.07 -7.43
CA PHE A 51 -15.79 -19.98 -8.43
C PHE A 51 -15.52 -19.31 -9.79
N THR A 52 -16.01 -18.09 -10.02
CA THR A 52 -15.84 -17.37 -11.29
C THR A 52 -14.93 -16.14 -11.11
N HIS A 53 -15.26 -15.24 -10.19
CA HIS A 53 -14.61 -13.91 -10.10
C HIS A 53 -13.98 -13.60 -8.73
N GLY A 54 -14.47 -14.20 -7.63
CA GLY A 54 -14.01 -13.90 -6.27
C GLY A 54 -12.51 -14.15 -6.05
N TRP A 55 -12.00 -15.29 -6.53
CA TRP A 55 -10.57 -15.62 -6.43
C TRP A 55 -9.67 -14.64 -7.21
N VAL A 56 -10.16 -14.03 -8.29
CA VAL A 56 -9.41 -13.03 -9.06
C VAL A 56 -9.28 -11.74 -8.27
N ARG A 57 -10.36 -11.35 -7.59
CA ARG A 57 -10.39 -10.19 -6.71
C ARG A 57 -9.43 -10.36 -5.53
N ASP A 58 -9.45 -11.53 -4.88
CA ASP A 58 -8.50 -11.84 -3.80
C ASP A 58 -7.06 -11.93 -4.31
N SER A 59 -6.86 -12.51 -5.51
CA SER A 59 -5.55 -12.50 -6.17
C SER A 59 -5.06 -11.08 -6.42
N HIS A 60 -5.92 -10.15 -6.84
CA HIS A 60 -5.57 -8.74 -7.04
C HIS A 60 -5.10 -8.07 -5.75
N ARG A 61 -5.74 -8.37 -4.61
CA ARG A 61 -5.31 -7.88 -3.29
C ARG A 61 -3.97 -8.48 -2.86
N TRP A 62 -3.84 -9.80 -2.93
CA TRP A 62 -2.61 -10.50 -2.57
C TRP A 62 -1.43 -10.09 -3.45
N LEU A 63 -1.64 -9.94 -4.76
CA LEU A 63 -0.62 -9.45 -5.70
C LEU A 63 -0.08 -8.08 -5.24
N ALA A 64 -0.95 -7.14 -4.85
CA ALA A 64 -0.52 -5.83 -4.38
C ALA A 64 0.41 -5.92 -3.15
N PHE A 65 0.10 -6.80 -2.19
CA PHE A 65 0.93 -7.03 -1.00
C PHE A 65 2.29 -7.65 -1.35
N PHE A 66 2.32 -8.62 -2.27
CA PHE A 66 3.58 -9.20 -2.74
C PHE A 66 4.42 -8.20 -3.55
N ILE A 67 3.79 -7.35 -4.38
CA ILE A 67 4.48 -6.32 -5.16
C ILE A 67 5.22 -5.34 -4.25
N ILE A 68 4.55 -4.78 -3.23
CA ILE A 68 5.21 -3.84 -2.33
C ILE A 68 6.32 -4.51 -1.52
N THR A 69 6.09 -5.73 -1.04
CA THR A 69 7.07 -6.51 -0.27
C THR A 69 8.32 -6.79 -1.09
N VAL A 70 8.15 -7.33 -2.30
CA VAL A 70 9.26 -7.63 -3.21
C VAL A 70 9.98 -6.36 -3.66
N SER A 71 9.26 -5.25 -3.85
CA SER A 71 9.83 -3.94 -4.20
C SER A 71 10.69 -3.37 -3.07
N ILE A 72 10.24 -3.48 -1.81
CA ILE A 72 11.04 -3.10 -0.64
C ILE A 72 12.32 -3.96 -0.55
N ILE A 73 12.20 -5.28 -0.73
CA ILE A 73 13.38 -6.18 -0.74
C ILE A 73 14.34 -5.80 -1.88
N HIS A 74 13.80 -5.49 -3.06
CA HIS A 74 14.58 -5.03 -4.21
C HIS A 74 15.34 -3.74 -3.89
N PHE A 75 14.65 -2.78 -3.28
CA PHE A 75 15.20 -1.49 -2.85
C PHE A 75 16.32 -1.66 -1.81
N ILE A 76 16.07 -2.39 -0.72
CA ILE A 76 17.06 -2.64 0.34
C ILE A 76 18.30 -3.32 -0.24
N ARG A 77 18.12 -4.32 -1.10
CA ARG A 77 19.24 -4.97 -1.80
C ARG A 77 20.03 -3.98 -2.66
N SER A 78 19.37 -3.05 -3.33
CA SER A 78 20.01 -2.01 -4.15
C SER A 78 20.83 -1.03 -3.28
N LEU A 79 20.27 -0.62 -2.13
CA LEU A 79 20.95 0.18 -1.11
C LEU A 79 22.23 -0.49 -0.62
N LEU A 80 22.14 -1.74 -0.16
CA LEU A 80 23.27 -2.50 0.40
C LEU A 80 24.38 -2.74 -0.62
N ARG A 81 24.02 -2.81 -1.90
CA ARG A 81 24.98 -2.95 -3.00
C ARG A 81 25.57 -1.62 -3.47
N LYS A 82 25.15 -0.52 -2.86
CA LYS A 82 25.53 0.86 -3.20
C LYS A 82 25.32 1.13 -4.68
N ASP A 83 24.22 0.62 -5.24
CA ASP A 83 23.92 0.78 -6.65
C ASP A 83 23.67 2.26 -7.01
N PHE A 84 23.16 3.07 -6.06
CA PHE A 84 23.05 4.53 -6.15
C PHE A 84 24.38 5.26 -6.40
N MET A 85 25.52 4.69 -5.97
CA MET A 85 26.84 5.30 -6.21
C MET A 85 27.36 5.11 -7.65
N ARG A 86 26.66 4.31 -8.47
CA ARG A 86 27.11 4.02 -9.84
C ARG A 86 26.55 5.07 -10.80
N PRO A 87 27.39 5.82 -11.54
CA PRO A 87 26.92 6.87 -12.44
C PRO A 87 25.86 6.39 -13.45
N ARG A 88 26.05 5.19 -14.01
CA ARG A 88 25.13 4.58 -14.98
C ARG A 88 23.78 4.15 -14.39
N LYS A 89 23.59 4.20 -13.06
CA LYS A 89 22.37 3.76 -12.37
C LYS A 89 21.59 4.89 -11.71
N LYS A 90 22.03 6.15 -11.83
CA LYS A 90 21.34 7.28 -11.19
C LYS A 90 19.90 7.42 -11.68
N VAL A 91 19.68 7.30 -12.99
CA VAL A 91 18.34 7.34 -13.59
C VAL A 91 17.49 6.17 -13.09
N SER A 92 17.98 4.93 -13.20
CA SER A 92 17.26 3.75 -12.67
C SER A 92 16.99 3.87 -11.16
N TRP A 93 17.86 4.49 -10.39
CA TRP A 93 17.63 4.73 -8.96
C TRP A 93 16.43 5.66 -8.75
N LEU A 94 16.45 6.82 -9.39
CA LEU A 94 15.39 7.81 -9.27
C LEU A 94 14.06 7.25 -9.76
N THR A 95 14.03 6.61 -10.93
CA THR A 95 12.79 6.00 -11.44
C THR A 95 12.31 4.86 -10.56
N GLY A 96 13.19 4.09 -9.94
CA GLY A 96 12.81 3.06 -8.97
C GLY A 96 12.18 3.64 -7.71
N MET A 97 12.72 4.74 -7.19
CA MET A 97 12.13 5.46 -6.04
C MET A 97 10.75 6.02 -6.38
N LEU A 98 10.62 6.65 -7.55
CA LEU A 98 9.34 7.17 -8.03
C LEU A 98 8.33 6.05 -8.30
N SER A 99 8.77 4.88 -8.79
CA SER A 99 7.89 3.72 -8.98
C SER A 99 7.34 3.20 -7.66
N ILE A 100 8.15 3.13 -6.60
CA ILE A 100 7.66 2.71 -5.27
C ILE A 100 6.61 3.69 -4.75
N LEU A 101 6.84 5.01 -4.90
CA LEU A 101 5.85 6.02 -4.53
C LEU A 101 4.56 5.90 -5.34
N ALA A 102 4.66 5.72 -6.66
CA ALA A 102 3.51 5.54 -7.53
C ALA A 102 2.72 4.26 -7.19
N ILE A 103 3.40 3.15 -6.91
CA ILE A 103 2.77 1.90 -6.45
C ILE A 103 2.05 2.11 -5.12
N PHE A 104 2.66 2.83 -4.17
CA PHE A 104 2.02 3.14 -2.89
C PHE A 104 0.73 3.94 -3.08
N ILE A 105 0.72 4.92 -3.99
CA ILE A 105 -0.49 5.69 -4.33
C ILE A 105 -1.56 4.79 -4.96
N ILE A 106 -1.19 3.87 -5.86
CA ILE A 106 -2.14 2.88 -6.43
C ILE A 106 -2.73 2.00 -5.32
N MET A 107 -1.92 1.53 -4.36
CA MET A 107 -2.41 0.73 -3.24
C MET A 107 -3.42 1.51 -2.40
N VAL A 108 -3.11 2.78 -2.11
CA VAL A 108 -3.98 3.69 -1.36
C VAL A 108 -5.29 3.94 -2.09
N THR A 109 -5.26 4.24 -3.40
CA THR A 109 -6.52 4.49 -4.13
C THR A 109 -7.32 3.21 -4.35
N GLY A 110 -6.66 2.06 -4.51
CA GLY A 110 -7.32 0.76 -4.64
C GLY A 110 -8.04 0.33 -3.37
N PHE A 111 -7.53 0.75 -2.22
CA PHE A 111 -8.13 0.54 -0.91
C PHE A 111 -9.43 1.31 -0.69
N ILE A 112 -9.62 2.42 -1.41
CA ILE A 112 -10.84 3.22 -1.35
C ILE A 112 -11.97 2.57 -2.17
N LEU A 113 -11.64 1.88 -3.27
CA LEU A 113 -12.62 1.38 -4.25
C LEU A 113 -13.67 0.40 -3.70
N PRO A 114 -13.36 -0.51 -2.77
CA PRO A 114 -14.38 -1.37 -2.17
C PRO A 114 -15.51 -0.60 -1.49
N TRP A 115 -15.30 0.68 -1.16
CA TRP A 115 -16.28 1.55 -0.50
C TRP A 115 -16.88 0.99 0.80
N GLU A 116 -16.12 0.13 1.47
CA GLU A 116 -16.36 -0.25 2.85
C GLU A 116 -15.95 0.89 3.80
N TRP A 117 -16.34 0.80 5.06
CA TRP A 117 -15.95 1.72 6.14
C TRP A 117 -14.48 2.10 6.14
N LYS A 118 -13.65 1.11 5.89
CA LYS A 118 -12.21 1.23 5.83
C LYS A 118 -11.75 2.17 4.73
N GLY A 119 -12.39 2.12 3.55
CA GLY A 119 -12.17 3.08 2.47
C GLY A 119 -12.71 4.48 2.80
N TYR A 120 -13.91 4.57 3.40
CA TYR A 120 -14.52 5.84 3.80
C TYR A 120 -13.66 6.61 4.83
N TRP A 121 -13.33 5.96 5.97
CA TRP A 121 -12.53 6.59 7.02
C TRP A 121 -11.13 6.94 6.55
N PHE A 122 -10.60 6.21 5.56
CA PHE A 122 -9.32 6.57 4.97
C PHE A 122 -9.40 7.87 4.15
N MET A 123 -10.51 8.10 3.44
CA MET A 123 -10.74 9.37 2.73
C MET A 123 -10.95 10.55 3.67
N GLU A 124 -11.41 10.32 4.90
CA GLU A 124 -11.53 11.35 5.94
C GLU A 124 -10.18 11.59 6.65
N MET A 125 -9.51 10.52 7.04
CA MET A 125 -8.29 10.56 7.84
C MET A 125 -7.09 11.12 7.09
N VAL A 126 -6.87 10.73 5.83
CA VAL A 126 -5.67 11.17 5.08
C VAL A 126 -5.63 12.68 4.85
N PRO A 127 -6.72 13.34 4.42
CA PRO A 127 -6.76 14.80 4.35
C PRO A 127 -6.53 15.47 5.71
N ASN A 128 -7.09 14.91 6.79
CA ASN A 128 -6.85 15.43 8.14
C ASN A 128 -5.39 15.33 8.57
N MET A 129 -4.73 14.20 8.32
CA MET A 129 -3.28 14.05 8.54
C MET A 129 -2.48 15.05 7.70
N ALA A 130 -2.87 15.27 6.44
CA ALA A 130 -2.22 16.28 5.59
C ALA A 130 -2.43 17.71 6.09
N GLY A 131 -3.54 17.96 6.80
CA GLY A 131 -3.86 19.22 7.49
C GLY A 131 -2.81 19.64 8.52
N GLU A 132 -2.07 18.70 9.08
CA GLU A 132 -1.03 18.94 10.10
C GLU A 132 0.28 19.48 9.52
N LEU A 133 0.40 19.58 8.18
CA LEU A 133 1.60 20.15 7.54
C LEU A 133 1.67 21.67 7.78
N PRO A 134 2.87 22.24 8.03
CA PRO A 134 2.99 23.65 8.34
C PRO A 134 2.84 24.44 7.03
N LEU A 135 2.28 25.65 7.09
CA LEU A 135 2.12 26.57 5.96
C LEU A 135 1.12 26.14 4.87
N VAL A 136 1.09 24.85 4.51
CA VAL A 136 0.29 24.33 3.38
C VAL A 136 -0.79 23.33 3.82
N GLY A 137 -0.81 22.91 5.09
CA GLY A 137 -1.65 21.80 5.56
C GLY A 137 -3.14 22.05 5.36
N GLU A 138 -3.66 23.19 5.82
CA GLU A 138 -5.08 23.51 5.69
C GLU A 138 -5.53 23.58 4.22
N ALA A 139 -4.76 24.26 3.37
CA ALA A 139 -5.03 24.32 1.93
C ALA A 139 -4.97 22.92 1.27
N LEU A 140 -4.00 22.10 1.67
CA LEU A 140 -3.86 20.73 1.16
C LEU A 140 -5.01 19.85 1.64
N LYS A 141 -5.41 19.92 2.91
CA LYS A 141 -6.57 19.21 3.46
C LYS A 141 -7.83 19.56 2.68
N ASN A 142 -8.13 20.84 2.52
CA ASN A 142 -9.34 21.29 1.83
C ASN A 142 -9.31 20.87 0.36
N TRP A 143 -8.15 20.99 -0.30
CA TRP A 143 -7.98 20.49 -1.66
C TRP A 143 -8.18 18.97 -1.75
N LEU A 144 -7.60 18.20 -0.81
CA LEU A 144 -7.75 16.75 -0.77
C LEU A 144 -9.21 16.35 -0.52
N LEU A 145 -9.92 16.98 0.42
CA LEU A 145 -11.34 16.71 0.67
C LEU A 145 -12.21 17.03 -0.56
N ALA A 146 -11.94 18.15 -1.24
CA ALA A 146 -12.64 18.52 -2.46
C ALA A 146 -12.28 17.62 -3.65
N PHE A 147 -11.05 17.09 -3.69
CA PHE A 147 -10.52 16.31 -4.81
C PHE A 147 -10.81 14.80 -4.68
N PHE A 148 -10.65 14.23 -3.50
CA PHE A 148 -10.81 12.81 -3.22
C PHE A 148 -12.31 12.46 -3.18
N THR A 149 -12.86 12.14 -4.35
CA THR A 149 -14.14 11.43 -4.50
C THR A 149 -13.88 10.01 -4.98
N LEU A 150 -14.80 9.09 -4.73
CA LEU A 150 -14.67 7.69 -5.15
C LEU A 150 -14.41 7.56 -6.67
N GLY A 151 -15.16 8.30 -7.49
CA GLY A 151 -14.98 8.29 -8.95
C GLY A 151 -13.62 8.81 -9.40
N ARG A 152 -13.08 9.84 -8.73
CA ARG A 152 -11.72 10.34 -9.02
C ARG A 152 -10.64 9.37 -8.53
N ALA A 153 -10.82 8.76 -7.36
CA ALA A 153 -9.94 7.71 -6.86
C ALA A 153 -9.87 6.53 -7.82
N TYR A 154 -11.00 6.14 -8.42
CA TYR A 154 -11.07 5.12 -9.47
C TYR A 154 -10.20 5.49 -10.68
N VAL A 155 -10.38 6.69 -11.26
CA VAL A 155 -9.56 7.15 -12.41
C VAL A 155 -8.06 7.19 -12.06
N VAL A 156 -7.72 7.66 -10.86
CA VAL A 156 -6.34 7.71 -10.37
C VAL A 156 -5.76 6.28 -10.26
N HIS A 157 -6.56 5.33 -9.78
CA HIS A 157 -6.19 3.93 -9.56
C HIS A 157 -6.01 3.14 -10.85
N ILE A 158 -6.96 3.22 -11.79
CA ILE A 158 -6.98 2.35 -12.97
C ILE A 158 -6.25 2.93 -14.18
N LEU A 159 -6.08 4.25 -14.25
CA LEU A 159 -5.56 4.93 -15.44
C LEU A 159 -4.29 5.73 -15.15
N ILE A 160 -4.39 6.77 -14.32
CA ILE A 160 -3.33 7.79 -14.19
C ILE A 160 -2.05 7.17 -13.65
N PHE A 161 -2.10 6.55 -12.46
CA PHE A 161 -0.88 6.00 -11.86
C PHE A 161 -0.38 4.72 -12.52
N PRO A 162 -1.24 3.81 -13.04
CA PRO A 162 -0.75 2.70 -13.87
C PRO A 162 0.05 3.16 -15.08
N ILE A 163 -0.40 4.19 -15.81
CA ILE A 163 0.38 4.78 -16.92
C ILE A 163 1.71 5.35 -16.43
N ILE A 164 1.70 6.10 -15.33
CA ILE A 164 2.93 6.64 -14.73
C ILE A 164 3.89 5.50 -14.37
N VAL A 165 3.42 4.43 -13.75
CA VAL A 165 4.23 3.26 -13.40
C VAL A 165 4.82 2.61 -14.66
N VAL A 166 4.02 2.42 -15.72
CA VAL A 166 4.52 1.87 -17.00
C VAL A 166 5.65 2.72 -17.57
N ILE A 167 5.50 4.04 -17.61
CA ILE A 167 6.53 4.97 -18.10
C ILE A 167 7.79 4.88 -17.23
N LEU A 168 7.63 4.89 -15.91
CA LEU A 168 8.75 4.80 -14.98
C LEU A 168 9.50 3.47 -15.12
N ILE A 169 8.78 2.36 -15.26
CA ILE A 169 9.35 1.02 -15.48
C ILE A 169 10.06 0.92 -16.84
N ASP A 170 9.53 1.59 -17.87
CA ASP A 170 10.18 1.64 -19.17
C ASP A 170 11.59 2.23 -19.10
N ILE A 171 11.69 3.39 -18.45
CA ILE A 171 12.95 4.10 -18.20
C ILE A 171 13.81 3.31 -17.20
N HIS A 172 13.21 2.71 -16.18
CA HIS A 172 13.91 1.97 -15.12
C HIS A 172 14.65 0.74 -15.65
N VAL A 173 13.98 -0.08 -16.48
CA VAL A 173 14.50 -1.39 -16.88
C VAL A 173 14.21 -1.78 -18.33
N LEU A 174 13.04 -1.47 -18.92
CA LEU A 174 12.68 -2.01 -20.24
C LEU A 174 13.60 -1.47 -21.35
N GLY A 175 13.97 -0.19 -21.32
CA GLY A 175 14.95 0.38 -22.26
C GLY A 175 16.30 -0.36 -22.23
N THR A 176 16.74 -0.77 -21.03
CA THR A 176 17.97 -1.58 -20.88
C THR A 176 17.79 -3.02 -21.35
N LEU A 177 16.58 -3.59 -21.23
CA LEU A 177 16.28 -4.95 -21.68
C LEU A 177 16.16 -5.06 -23.20
N ARG A 178 15.59 -4.05 -23.87
CA ARG A 178 15.51 -3.98 -25.34
C ARG A 178 16.88 -4.11 -26.00
N ALA A 179 17.92 -3.57 -25.36
CA ALA A 179 19.31 -3.65 -25.84
C ALA A 179 20.01 -5.00 -25.58
N ARG A 180 19.38 -5.98 -24.91
CA ARG A 180 20.01 -7.28 -24.57
C ARG A 180 19.64 -8.39 -25.55
N LYS A 181 20.55 -9.37 -25.73
CA LYS A 181 20.26 -10.60 -26.50
C LYS A 181 19.08 -11.38 -25.90
N GLY A 182 17.98 -11.47 -26.65
CA GLY A 182 16.71 -12.10 -26.26
C GLY A 182 15.62 -11.13 -25.80
N GLY A 183 15.94 -9.83 -25.66
CA GLY A 183 14.98 -8.76 -25.41
C GLY A 183 14.13 -8.93 -24.15
N ILE A 184 12.94 -8.32 -24.19
CA ILE A 184 11.96 -8.32 -23.09
C ILE A 184 11.31 -9.71 -22.93
N SER A 185 10.94 -10.37 -24.03
CA SER A 185 10.26 -11.67 -24.01
C SER A 185 11.04 -12.73 -23.23
N ARG A 186 12.34 -12.88 -23.52
CA ARG A 186 13.20 -13.82 -22.78
C ARG A 186 13.31 -13.44 -21.30
N TYR A 187 13.36 -12.15 -20.97
CA TYR A 187 13.43 -11.69 -19.59
C TYR A 187 12.16 -12.05 -18.82
N LEU A 188 10.98 -11.79 -19.39
CA LEU A 188 9.69 -12.13 -18.82
C LEU A 188 9.51 -13.64 -18.69
N MET A 189 9.89 -14.44 -19.68
CA MET A 189 9.81 -15.90 -19.61
C MET A 189 10.65 -16.45 -18.44
N LEU A 190 11.91 -16.03 -18.32
CA LEU A 190 12.81 -16.54 -17.29
C LEU A 190 12.39 -16.09 -15.88
N HIS A 191 11.93 -14.86 -15.72
CA HIS A 191 11.42 -14.41 -14.41
C HIS A 191 10.02 -14.95 -14.13
N GLY A 192 9.20 -15.21 -15.15
CA GLY A 192 7.90 -15.86 -15.03
C GLY A 192 8.03 -17.25 -14.40
N LEU A 193 8.91 -18.09 -14.95
CA LEU A 193 9.21 -19.43 -14.40
C LEU A 193 9.67 -19.36 -12.93
N ILE A 194 10.49 -18.37 -12.60
CA ILE A 194 11.00 -18.14 -11.25
C ILE A 194 9.90 -17.65 -10.30
N THR A 195 8.90 -16.94 -10.82
CA THR A 195 7.80 -16.36 -10.05
C THR A 195 6.66 -17.36 -9.84
N LEU A 196 6.64 -18.50 -10.56
CA LEU A 196 5.60 -19.52 -10.43
C LEU A 196 5.32 -19.97 -8.98
N PRO A 197 6.32 -20.21 -8.11
CA PRO A 197 6.04 -20.58 -6.71
C PRO A 197 5.34 -19.45 -5.94
N ILE A 198 5.64 -18.19 -6.26
CA ILE A 198 5.00 -17.02 -5.65
C ILE A 198 3.57 -16.89 -6.17
N VAL A 199 3.34 -17.07 -7.47
CA VAL A 199 1.99 -17.08 -8.05
C VAL A 199 1.16 -18.20 -7.44
N LEU A 200 1.71 -19.41 -7.32
CA LEU A 200 1.03 -20.53 -6.67
C LEU A 200 0.69 -20.21 -5.22
N ALA A 201 1.62 -19.63 -4.45
CA ALA A 201 1.34 -19.20 -3.08
C ALA A 201 0.23 -18.14 -3.04
N ILE A 202 0.23 -17.16 -3.95
CA ILE A 202 -0.83 -16.15 -4.07
C ILE A 202 -2.17 -16.81 -4.40
N THR A 203 -2.22 -17.76 -5.32
CA THR A 203 -3.45 -18.48 -5.66
C THR A 203 -3.96 -19.30 -4.47
N VAL A 204 -3.08 -20.01 -3.77
CA VAL A 204 -3.45 -20.76 -2.55
C VAL A 204 -3.97 -19.82 -1.47
N LEU A 205 -3.33 -18.66 -1.28
CA LEU A 205 -3.80 -17.64 -0.33
C LEU A 205 -5.12 -17.00 -0.77
N ALA A 206 -5.31 -16.74 -2.06
CA ALA A 206 -6.54 -16.16 -2.58
C ALA A 206 -7.73 -17.11 -2.41
N VAL A 207 -7.53 -18.42 -2.62
CA VAL A 207 -8.59 -19.43 -2.46
C VAL A 207 -8.79 -19.84 -0.99
N GLY A 208 -7.70 -19.99 -0.23
CA GLY A 208 -7.73 -20.49 1.14
C GLY A 208 -7.90 -19.42 2.22
N VAL A 209 -7.60 -18.16 1.90
CA VAL A 209 -7.68 -17.00 2.80
C VAL A 209 -8.27 -15.80 2.04
N PRO A 210 -9.56 -15.86 1.67
CA PRO A 210 -10.25 -14.74 1.03
C PRO A 210 -10.30 -13.53 1.98
N MET A 211 -10.21 -12.31 1.43
CA MET A 211 -10.03 -11.09 2.23
C MET A 211 -11.18 -10.09 2.05
N PRO A 212 -12.14 -9.85 2.96
CA PRO A 212 -12.58 -10.59 4.12
C PRO A 212 -13.64 -11.66 3.78
N THR A 213 -13.93 -12.52 4.74
CA THR A 213 -14.79 -13.70 4.62
C THR A 213 -16.29 -13.43 4.81
N GLU A 214 -16.67 -12.25 5.32
CA GLU A 214 -18.05 -11.92 5.75
C GLU A 214 -18.28 -10.40 5.69
N ASP A 215 -18.22 -9.81 4.50
CA ASP A 215 -18.61 -8.42 4.32
C ASP A 215 -20.14 -8.31 4.46
N PRO A 216 -20.70 -7.33 5.21
CA PRO A 216 -22.14 -7.24 5.42
C PRO A 216 -22.88 -6.97 4.10
N ASP A 217 -24.09 -7.50 3.90
CA ASP A 217 -24.85 -7.28 2.65
C ASP A 217 -25.18 -5.80 2.39
N VAL A 218 -25.18 -4.98 3.46
CA VAL A 218 -25.45 -3.54 3.42
C VAL A 218 -24.28 -2.80 4.07
N ILE A 219 -23.88 -1.67 3.48
CA ILE A 219 -22.91 -0.75 4.08
C ILE A 219 -23.46 -0.33 5.46
N PRO A 220 -22.80 -0.68 6.58
CA PRO A 220 -23.27 -0.21 7.89
C PRO A 220 -23.19 1.32 7.95
N LEU A 221 -24.14 2.00 8.59
CA LEU A 221 -24.19 3.48 8.60
C LEU A 221 -22.99 4.10 9.35
N PRO A 222 -22.39 5.21 8.88
CA PRO A 222 -21.31 6.00 9.52
C PRO A 222 -21.35 6.13 11.06
N LEU A 223 -22.56 6.10 11.60
CA LEU A 223 -22.94 6.28 13.00
C LEU A 223 -23.05 5.00 13.83
N GLU A 224 -23.04 3.81 13.21
CA GLU A 224 -23.17 2.55 13.93
C GLU A 224 -21.92 2.17 14.74
N GLY A 225 -20.82 2.94 14.63
CA GLY A 225 -19.69 2.98 15.56
C GLY A 225 -19.01 1.64 15.85
N ARG A 226 -19.37 0.57 15.15
CA ARG A 226 -18.97 -0.79 15.51
C ARG A 226 -17.54 -1.11 15.06
N PHE A 227 -17.04 -0.40 14.04
CA PHE A 227 -15.75 -0.67 13.39
C PHE A 227 -15.02 0.64 13.06
N ILE A 228 -14.09 1.05 13.93
CA ILE A 228 -13.03 1.98 13.52
C ILE A 228 -12.00 1.13 12.77
N PRO A 229 -11.85 1.30 11.46
CA PRO A 229 -10.96 0.47 10.67
C PRO A 229 -9.50 0.79 10.99
N THR A 230 -8.70 -0.24 11.23
CA THR A 230 -7.25 -0.08 11.35
C THR A 230 -6.63 0.02 9.96
N ALA A 231 -5.78 1.03 9.71
CA ALA A 231 -5.01 1.13 8.48
C ALA A 231 -4.26 -0.17 8.17
N GLU A 232 -4.10 -0.45 6.88
CA GLU A 232 -3.35 -1.61 6.42
C GLU A 232 -1.90 -1.58 6.95
N TRP A 233 -1.29 -2.75 7.10
CA TRP A 233 0.04 -2.91 7.70
C TRP A 233 1.11 -2.03 7.05
N TYR A 234 1.01 -1.75 5.76
CA TYR A 234 1.94 -0.89 5.02
C TYR A 234 1.73 0.61 5.30
N ALA A 235 0.52 0.99 5.71
CA ALA A 235 0.17 2.36 6.10
C ALA A 235 0.40 2.60 7.60
N LEU A 236 0.44 1.55 8.43
CA LEU A 236 0.74 1.65 9.87
C LEU A 236 2.06 2.37 10.15
N PHE A 237 3.05 2.28 9.25
CA PHE A 237 4.29 3.04 9.41
C PHE A 237 4.07 4.56 9.49
N PHE A 238 3.13 5.09 8.71
CA PHE A 238 2.79 6.52 8.70
C PHE A 238 1.79 6.87 9.80
N TRP A 239 0.88 5.94 10.12
CA TRP A 239 -0.22 6.21 11.03
C TRP A 239 0.09 5.92 12.50
N ALA A 240 0.95 4.93 12.81
CA ALA A 240 1.29 4.57 14.18
C ALA A 240 1.75 5.75 15.04
N PRO A 241 2.56 6.70 14.54
CA PRO A 241 2.90 7.86 15.34
C PRO A 241 1.72 8.71 15.79
N PHE A 242 0.65 8.81 15.00
CA PHE A 242 -0.58 9.52 15.38
C PHE A 242 -1.44 8.73 16.39
N MET A 243 -1.15 7.45 16.61
CA MET A 243 -1.82 6.65 17.64
C MET A 243 -1.13 6.73 19.00
N PHE A 244 0.18 6.99 19.03
CA PHE A 244 0.99 6.91 20.26
C PHE A 244 1.51 8.27 20.74
N PHE A 245 1.51 9.28 19.87
CA PHE A 245 2.01 10.61 20.19
C PHE A 245 0.95 11.65 19.84
N GLU A 246 1.03 12.79 20.52
CA GLU A 246 0.20 13.96 20.23
C GLU A 246 1.06 15.09 19.65
N ASN A 247 0.39 16.11 19.10
CA ASN A 247 1.01 17.34 18.61
C ASN A 247 2.03 17.10 17.47
N TRP A 248 2.98 18.02 17.33
CA TRP A 248 4.00 18.00 16.29
C TRP A 248 4.84 16.72 16.24
N ILE A 249 4.92 15.93 17.33
CA ILE A 249 5.67 14.67 17.37
C ILE A 249 5.03 13.62 16.47
N ALA A 250 3.70 13.48 16.54
CA ALA A 250 2.94 12.58 15.69
C ALA A 250 3.16 12.92 14.21
N THR A 251 2.97 14.19 13.87
CA THR A 251 3.16 14.72 12.51
C THR A 251 4.60 14.53 12.02
N THR A 252 5.58 14.73 12.90
CA THR A 252 7.00 14.59 12.54
C THR A 252 7.37 13.15 12.25
N LEU A 253 7.01 12.23 13.12
CA LEU A 253 7.34 10.83 12.95
C LEU A 253 6.51 10.17 11.85
N GLY A 254 5.24 10.54 11.70
CA GLY A 254 4.29 9.94 10.76
C GLY A 254 4.36 10.52 9.35
N LEU A 255 4.73 11.79 9.18
CA LEU A 255 4.77 12.46 7.87
C LEU A 255 6.15 13.00 7.51
N TYR A 256 6.74 13.90 8.32
CA TYR A 256 7.99 14.57 7.93
C TYR A 256 9.16 13.61 7.81
N LEU A 257 9.36 12.73 8.78
CA LEU A 257 10.48 11.80 8.80
C LEU A 257 10.44 10.84 7.60
N PRO A 258 9.32 10.15 7.31
CA PRO A 258 9.19 9.33 6.10
C PRO A 258 9.42 10.12 4.81
N LEU A 259 8.85 11.32 4.70
CA LEU A 259 8.99 12.17 3.51
C LEU A 259 10.43 12.62 3.30
N VAL A 260 11.07 13.14 4.34
CA VAL A 260 12.48 13.57 4.30
C VAL A 260 13.39 12.39 3.98
N LEU A 261 13.17 11.23 4.62
CA LEU A 261 13.92 10.01 4.34
C LEU A 261 13.77 9.61 2.86
N PHE A 262 12.55 9.61 2.34
CA PHE A 262 12.29 9.31 0.92
C PHE A 262 13.02 10.29 0.00
N LEU A 263 12.91 11.60 0.25
CA LEU A 263 13.55 12.63 -0.56
C LEU A 263 15.08 12.49 -0.53
N VAL A 264 15.68 12.34 0.66
CA VAL A 264 17.12 12.14 0.82
C VAL A 264 17.58 10.90 0.06
N LEU A 265 16.86 9.78 0.20
CA LEU A 265 17.18 8.54 -0.52
C LEU A 265 17.00 8.69 -2.03
N ALA A 266 16.04 9.47 -2.51
CA ALA A 266 15.86 9.73 -3.94
C ALA A 266 17.01 10.55 -4.52
N ILE A 267 17.50 11.55 -3.79
CA ILE A 267 18.55 12.47 -4.26
C ILE A 267 19.97 12.04 -3.91
N VAL A 268 20.17 11.03 -3.05
CA VAL A 268 21.50 10.55 -2.64
C VAL A 268 22.48 10.27 -3.79
N PRO A 269 22.07 9.74 -4.98
CA PRO A 269 23.01 9.56 -6.10
C PRO A 269 23.58 10.87 -6.66
N PHE A 270 22.91 11.99 -6.41
CA PHE A 270 23.29 13.33 -6.87
C PHE A 270 24.09 14.09 -5.83
N LEU A 271 23.83 13.85 -4.54
CA LEU A 271 24.60 14.42 -3.44
C LEU A 271 26.00 13.78 -3.32
N VAL A 272 26.11 12.47 -3.51
CA VAL A 272 27.37 11.75 -3.30
C VAL A 272 28.23 11.75 -4.57
N LYS A 273 29.27 12.59 -4.60
CA LYS A 273 30.33 12.53 -5.62
C LYS A 273 31.28 11.37 -5.32
N ARG A 274 31.40 10.43 -6.27
CA ARG A 274 32.37 9.33 -6.16
C ARG A 274 33.78 9.85 -6.40
N ARG A 275 34.67 9.76 -5.40
CA ARG A 275 36.12 9.92 -5.64
C ARG A 275 36.59 8.76 -6.54
N PRO A 276 37.42 9.00 -7.57
CA PRO A 276 38.03 7.93 -8.35
C PRO A 276 38.82 7.05 -7.39
N THR A 277 38.39 5.81 -7.19
CA THR A 277 39.19 4.84 -6.44
C THR A 277 40.38 4.47 -7.32
N ALA A 278 41.56 5.03 -7.01
CA ALA A 278 42.83 4.51 -7.48
C ALA A 278 42.85 2.98 -7.21
N GLY A 279 43.29 2.22 -8.21
CA GLY A 279 43.21 0.77 -8.22
C GLY A 279 43.90 0.13 -7.02
N ARG A 280 43.15 -0.13 -5.95
CA ARG A 280 43.55 -1.12 -4.94
C ARG A 280 43.03 -2.47 -5.39
N ASN A 281 43.95 -3.28 -5.90
CA ASN A 281 43.74 -4.68 -6.20
C ASN A 281 43.63 -5.45 -4.87
N ILE A 282 42.46 -5.35 -4.22
CA ILE A 282 42.16 -6.15 -3.04
C ILE A 282 41.63 -7.48 -3.56
N SER A 283 42.42 -8.53 -3.38
CA SER A 283 41.97 -9.92 -3.49
C SER A 283 40.65 -10.04 -2.74
N ARG A 284 39.54 -10.24 -3.47
CA ARG A 284 38.22 -10.40 -2.84
C ARG A 284 38.21 -11.76 -2.16
N PRO A 285 38.23 -11.84 -0.81
CA PRO A 285 37.98 -13.11 -0.16
C PRO A 285 36.58 -13.55 -0.59
N SER A 286 36.39 -14.85 -0.79
CA SER A 286 35.11 -15.49 -1.07
C SER A 286 34.00 -14.80 -0.28
N MET A 287 33.15 -14.04 -0.99
CA MET A 287 32.18 -13.08 -0.41
C MET A 287 30.86 -13.76 -0.01
N ILE A 288 30.83 -15.09 -0.02
CA ILE A 288 29.64 -15.90 0.26
C ILE A 288 29.17 -15.75 1.72
N PRO A 289 30.05 -15.79 2.76
CA PRO A 289 29.59 -15.64 4.14
C PRO A 289 29.10 -14.21 4.43
N LYS A 290 29.76 -13.15 3.93
CA LYS A 290 29.29 -11.76 4.15
C LYS A 290 27.95 -11.48 3.46
N LYS A 291 27.69 -12.04 2.28
CA LYS A 291 26.41 -11.85 1.60
C LYS A 291 25.29 -12.66 2.23
N LEU A 292 25.59 -13.86 2.71
CA LEU A 292 24.64 -14.67 3.47
C LEU A 292 24.31 -13.97 4.80
N VAL A 293 25.32 -13.48 5.53
CA VAL A 293 25.14 -12.70 6.76
C VAL A 293 24.32 -11.44 6.51
N VAL A 294 24.60 -10.68 5.45
CA VAL A 294 23.80 -9.48 5.11
C VAL A 294 22.38 -9.86 4.67
N PHE A 295 22.20 -10.92 3.89
CA PHE A 295 20.87 -11.39 3.49
C PHE A 295 20.07 -11.85 4.70
N THR A 296 20.64 -12.70 5.55
CA THR A 296 20.03 -13.16 6.79
C THR A 296 19.76 -11.98 7.72
N ALA A 297 20.69 -11.04 7.89
CA ALA A 297 20.47 -9.84 8.69
C ALA A 297 19.32 -9.00 8.15
N VAL A 298 19.25 -8.77 6.84
CA VAL A 298 18.14 -8.02 6.22
C VAL A 298 16.82 -8.75 6.35
N THR A 299 16.79 -10.05 6.12
CA THR A 299 15.59 -10.88 6.26
C THR A 299 15.13 -10.93 7.71
N LEU A 300 16.06 -10.99 8.67
CA LEU A 300 15.76 -10.94 10.10
C LEU A 300 15.34 -9.54 10.53
N THR A 301 15.96 -8.47 10.02
CA THR A 301 15.56 -7.09 10.33
C THR A 301 14.21 -6.79 9.71
N ALA A 302 13.99 -7.11 8.44
CA ALA A 302 12.69 -6.97 7.80
C ALA A 302 11.65 -7.87 8.49
N GLY A 303 12.00 -9.13 8.78
CA GLY A 303 11.15 -10.06 9.53
C GLY A 303 10.88 -9.62 10.96
N ALA A 304 11.78 -8.88 11.61
CA ALA A 304 11.57 -8.28 12.92
C ALA A 304 10.80 -6.95 12.83
N LEU A 305 10.92 -6.20 11.73
CA LEU A 305 10.14 -4.99 11.48
C LEU A 305 8.69 -5.36 11.14
N PHE A 306 8.49 -6.26 10.20
CA PHE A 306 7.18 -6.87 9.91
C PHE A 306 6.66 -7.69 11.08
N GLY A 307 7.54 -8.41 11.77
CA GLY A 307 7.22 -9.19 12.96
C GLY A 307 6.91 -8.33 14.18
N SER A 308 7.46 -7.11 14.30
CA SER A 308 7.08 -6.15 15.36
C SER A 308 5.79 -5.43 15.00
N ILE A 309 5.59 -5.06 13.73
CA ILE A 309 4.27 -4.63 13.24
C ILE A 309 3.22 -5.72 13.55
N PHE A 310 3.55 -6.99 13.29
CA PHE A 310 2.71 -8.16 13.59
C PHE A 310 2.63 -8.49 15.09
N ALA A 311 3.67 -8.27 15.90
CA ALA A 311 3.67 -8.58 17.34
C ALA A 311 2.98 -7.49 18.17
N VAL A 312 2.94 -6.26 17.65
CA VAL A 312 2.05 -5.19 18.13
C VAL A 312 0.63 -5.40 17.55
N SER A 313 0.42 -6.44 16.73
CA SER A 313 -0.90 -6.92 16.33
C SER A 313 -1.30 -8.12 17.22
N TYR A 314 -2.45 -8.07 17.90
CA TYR A 314 -2.90 -9.15 18.80
C TYR A 314 -3.78 -10.18 18.10
N ARG A 315 -3.87 -11.39 18.67
CA ARG A 315 -4.78 -12.45 18.20
C ARG A 315 -6.18 -12.29 18.78
N SER A 316 -7.18 -12.17 17.92
CA SER A 316 -8.60 -12.23 18.34
C SER A 316 -8.94 -13.62 18.90
N PRO A 317 -9.68 -13.74 20.03
CA PRO A 317 -10.03 -15.03 20.64
C PRO A 317 -11.13 -15.81 19.90
N THR A 318 -11.70 -15.28 18.83
CA THR A 318 -12.83 -15.91 18.12
C THR A 318 -12.48 -16.13 16.65
N LEU A 319 -12.34 -17.41 16.29
CA LEU A 319 -12.34 -17.93 14.93
C LEU A 319 -13.62 -17.46 14.20
N GLY A 320 -13.55 -16.32 13.50
CA GLY A 320 -14.70 -15.82 12.71
C GLY A 320 -14.64 -14.39 12.16
N CYS A 321 -13.60 -13.58 12.39
CA CYS A 321 -13.52 -12.24 11.79
C CYS A 321 -12.06 -11.85 11.51
N ASN A 322 -11.67 -11.71 10.24
CA ASN A 322 -10.27 -11.57 9.82
C ASN A 322 -9.89 -10.19 9.22
N SER A 323 -10.54 -9.07 9.60
CA SER A 323 -10.11 -7.76 9.03
C SER A 323 -10.20 -6.52 9.93
N CYS A 324 -10.34 -6.66 11.25
CA CYS A 324 -10.22 -5.53 12.19
C CYS A 324 -9.57 -6.01 13.48
N HIS A 325 -8.58 -5.28 14.02
CA HIS A 325 -8.32 -5.02 15.46
C HIS A 325 -6.84 -4.62 15.74
N ASN A 326 -6.66 -3.45 16.38
CA ASN A 326 -5.56 -3.11 17.30
C ASN A 326 -6.17 -2.99 18.73
N ILE A 327 -5.32 -3.06 19.75
CA ILE A 327 -5.45 -3.81 21.00
C ILE A 327 -5.33 -2.96 22.27
N TYR A 328 -5.31 -1.63 22.22
CA TYR A 328 -5.11 -0.82 23.43
C TYR A 328 -6.25 0.15 23.66
N MET A 329 -7.39 -0.37 24.11
CA MET A 329 -8.04 -0.05 25.39
C MET A 329 -9.19 -1.06 25.57
N GLY A 330 -9.02 -2.00 26.50
CA GLY A 330 -10.01 -3.03 26.88
C GLY A 330 -11.30 -2.49 27.53
N ARG A 331 -11.74 -1.29 27.16
CA ARG A 331 -13.10 -0.79 27.30
C ARG A 331 -13.41 0.06 26.05
N ARG A 332 -14.33 -0.43 25.23
CA ARG A 332 -15.06 0.41 24.27
C ARG A 332 -15.67 1.59 25.07
N MET A 333 -15.38 2.84 24.71
CA MET A 333 -16.41 3.91 24.79
C MET A 333 -17.41 3.77 23.62
N GLY A 334 -17.74 2.54 23.28
CA GLY A 334 -18.78 2.15 22.32
C GLY A 334 -20.08 1.80 23.02
N ILE A 335 -20.21 2.19 24.29
CA ILE A 335 -21.50 2.63 24.81
C ILE A 335 -21.47 4.13 24.50
N PRO A 336 -22.25 4.61 23.52
CA PRO A 336 -22.52 6.06 23.43
C PRO A 336 -22.90 6.58 24.84
N PRO A 337 -22.68 7.86 25.20
CA PRO A 337 -23.27 8.40 26.43
C PRO A 337 -24.73 7.91 26.52
N ASP A 338 -25.23 7.55 27.69
CA ASP A 338 -26.58 6.94 27.82
C ASP A 338 -27.66 7.74 27.07
N ASP A 339 -27.38 9.03 26.88
CA ASP A 339 -28.18 10.05 26.20
C ASP A 339 -28.14 10.02 24.66
N PHE A 340 -27.20 9.35 24.00
CA PHE A 340 -27.07 9.34 22.52
C PHE A 340 -28.19 8.56 21.83
N LYS A 341 -28.90 7.70 22.56
CA LYS A 341 -30.16 7.10 22.11
C LYS A 341 -31.39 7.74 22.78
N ASP A 342 -31.19 8.72 23.65
CA ASP A 342 -32.28 9.43 24.31
C ASP A 342 -32.87 10.48 23.36
N ARG A 343 -33.94 10.07 22.67
CA ARG A 343 -34.72 10.92 21.76
C ARG A 343 -35.39 12.11 22.45
N LYS A 344 -35.43 12.16 23.79
CA LYS A 344 -35.91 13.34 24.53
C LYS A 344 -34.81 14.38 24.71
N LYS A 345 -33.54 13.98 24.76
CA LYS A 345 -32.37 14.89 24.87
C LYS A 345 -31.82 15.30 23.51
N LEU A 346 -31.90 14.42 22.51
CA LEU A 346 -31.40 14.64 21.15
C LEU A 346 -32.52 14.33 20.13
N PRO A 347 -33.50 15.24 19.98
CA PRO A 347 -34.68 15.00 19.15
C PRO A 347 -34.40 14.96 17.64
N LEU A 348 -33.25 15.49 17.20
CA LEU A 348 -32.89 15.61 15.78
C LEU A 348 -32.23 14.34 15.20
N LEU A 349 -32.00 13.31 16.02
CA LEU A 349 -31.38 12.04 15.59
C LEU A 349 -32.20 11.24 14.57
N ASP A 350 -33.51 11.49 14.47
CA ASP A 350 -34.40 10.84 13.49
C ASP A 350 -34.63 11.72 12.23
N ASP A 351 -34.06 12.92 12.20
CA ASP A 351 -34.06 13.79 11.03
C ASP A 351 -32.88 13.43 10.13
N ASN A 352 -33.17 12.65 9.08
CA ASN A 352 -32.18 12.22 8.10
C ASN A 352 -31.45 13.39 7.43
N GLN A 353 -32.09 14.55 7.28
CA GLN A 353 -31.47 15.73 6.67
C GLN A 353 -30.51 16.38 7.66
N TRP A 354 -30.92 16.60 8.91
CA TRP A 354 -30.03 17.10 9.96
C TRP A 354 -28.83 16.17 10.20
N MET A 355 -29.06 14.86 10.17
CA MET A 355 -28.00 13.85 10.31
C MET A 355 -27.04 13.82 9.12
N VAL A 356 -27.49 14.16 7.92
CA VAL A 356 -26.60 14.31 6.76
C VAL A 356 -25.83 15.63 6.88
N GLU A 357 -26.50 16.75 7.16
CA GLU A 357 -25.88 18.08 7.28
C GLU A 357 -24.89 18.16 8.46
N HIS A 358 -25.19 17.54 9.60
CA HIS A 358 -24.28 17.44 10.76
C HIS A 358 -22.98 16.71 10.44
N TRP A 359 -23.04 15.74 9.53
CA TRP A 359 -21.90 14.90 9.18
C TRP A 359 -21.10 15.43 8.00
N PHE A 360 -21.74 16.07 7.02
CA PHE A 360 -21.07 16.64 5.85
C PHE A 360 -20.66 18.10 6.06
N GLU A 361 -21.40 18.86 6.87
CA GLU A 361 -21.20 20.28 7.13
C GLU A 361 -21.29 20.60 8.64
N PRO A 362 -20.42 20.00 9.48
CA PRO A 362 -20.53 20.13 10.94
C PRO A 362 -20.47 21.59 11.41
N GLN A 363 -19.85 22.51 10.66
CA GLN A 363 -19.78 23.91 11.05
C GLN A 363 -21.10 24.69 10.93
N GLN A 364 -22.12 24.13 10.26
CA GLN A 364 -23.41 24.80 10.05
C GLN A 364 -24.52 24.33 10.99
N THR A 365 -24.28 23.25 11.73
CA THR A 365 -25.31 22.46 12.42
C THR A 365 -25.05 22.28 13.92
N TRP A 366 -24.05 22.97 14.46
CA TRP A 366 -23.83 23.14 15.91
C TRP A 366 -24.39 24.47 16.42
#